data_AF-D7FQM0-F1
#
_entry.id   AF-D7FQM0-F1
#
_cell.length_a   1.000
_cell.length_b   1.000
_cell.length_c   1.000
_cell.angle_alpha   90.00
_cell.angle_beta   90.00
_cell.angle_gamma   90.00
#
_symmetry.space_group_name_H-M   'P 1'
#
loop_
_entity.id
_entity.type
_entity.pdbx_description
1 polymer ?
#
loop_
_entity_poly.entity_id
_entity_poly.type
_entity_poly.pdbx_seq_one_letter_code
_entity_poly.pdbx_strand_id
1 'polypeptide(L)'
;MELRTSFTRNHLYLMCLDDDSLHFFESFMGIHCIPLSGLNISSHEQIWVLRVRVVSCLAEAGHDVIMSDADALWLADPMKDFSLPGVIDSSIVASRGKKPKEVGKVWGATMCMGFILFRATANRTAMGKFVTVMNALVFESEDDQIAVCMERFWYPLP
;
A
#
# COMPACT_ATOMS: atom_id res chain seq x y z
N MET A 1 -6.54 16.47 -6.12
CA MET A 1 -7.17 15.13 -6.25
C MET A 1 -8.65 15.17 -6.65
N GLU A 2 -9.38 16.27 -6.52
CA GLU A 2 -10.85 16.26 -6.73
C GLU A 2 -11.32 16.60 -8.15
N LEU A 3 -10.48 17.23 -8.97
CA LEU A 3 -10.87 17.55 -10.35
C LEU A 3 -10.67 16.30 -11.22
N ARG A 4 -11.75 15.53 -11.41
CA ARG A 4 -11.89 14.41 -12.38
C ARG A 4 -11.42 13.02 -11.91
N THR A 5 -11.44 12.74 -10.61
CA THR A 5 -11.21 11.36 -10.12
C THR A 5 -12.51 10.76 -9.59
N SER A 6 -12.64 9.43 -9.60
CA SER A 6 -13.73 8.75 -8.89
C SER A 6 -13.59 8.77 -7.37
N PHE A 7 -12.46 9.25 -6.85
CA PHE A 7 -12.18 9.30 -5.41
C PHE A 7 -12.70 10.60 -4.79
N THR A 8 -13.60 10.46 -3.83
CA THR A 8 -14.02 11.53 -2.94
C THR A 8 -13.19 11.51 -1.66
N ARG A 9 -13.13 12.62 -0.91
CA ARG A 9 -12.48 12.68 0.42
C ARG A 9 -12.99 11.63 1.40
N ASN A 10 -14.24 11.19 1.25
CA ASN A 10 -14.83 10.13 2.09
C ASN A 10 -14.16 8.76 1.93
N HIS A 11 -13.33 8.57 0.90
CA HIS A 11 -12.57 7.34 0.66
C HIS A 11 -11.07 7.52 0.95
N LEU A 12 -10.66 8.66 1.51
CA LEU A 12 -9.27 8.94 1.85
C LEU A 12 -9.03 8.69 3.34
N TYR A 13 -8.11 7.76 3.62
CA TYR A 13 -7.61 7.50 4.96
C TYR A 13 -6.19 8.07 5.06
N LEU A 14 -6.09 9.34 5.46
CA LEU A 14 -4.80 9.98 5.67
C LEU A 14 -4.30 9.70 7.09
N MET A 15 -3.04 9.32 7.22
CA MET A 15 -2.40 9.04 8.51
C MET A 15 -1.38 10.13 8.82
N CYS A 16 -1.59 10.89 9.90
CA CYS A 16 -0.71 12.00 10.28
C CYS A 16 0.22 11.53 11.41
N LEU A 17 1.53 11.66 11.18
CA LEU A 17 2.55 11.20 12.12
C LEU A 17 2.89 12.23 13.20
N ASP A 18 2.49 13.49 12.99
CA ASP A 18 2.71 14.59 13.91
C ASP A 18 1.47 15.52 13.98
N ASP A 19 1.41 16.32 15.05
CA ASP A 19 0.29 17.21 15.32
C ASP A 19 0.23 18.39 14.34
N ASP A 20 1.37 18.79 13.77
CA ASP A 20 1.45 19.88 12.78
C ASP A 20 0.75 19.45 11.48
N SER A 21 1.01 18.24 11.01
CA SER A 21 0.35 17.63 9.85
C SER A 21 -1.14 17.45 10.09
N LEU A 22 -1.52 16.93 11.28
CA LEU A 22 -2.92 16.80 11.67
C LEU A 22 -3.64 18.15 11.59
N HIS A 23 -3.07 19.17 12.22
CA HIS A 23 -3.64 20.52 12.24
C HIS A 23 -3.77 21.10 10.82
N PHE A 24 -2.74 20.94 10.00
CA PHE A 24 -2.73 21.40 8.62
C PHE A 24 -3.87 20.77 7.79
N PHE A 25 -3.96 19.43 7.79
CA PHE A 25 -4.94 18.73 6.95
C PHE A 25 -6.38 18.95 7.41
N GLU A 26 -6.64 18.93 8.72
CA GLU A 26 -8.01 19.12 9.21
C GLU A 26 -8.47 20.58 9.10
N SER A 27 -7.61 21.54 9.49
CA SER A 27 -8.03 22.94 9.62
C SER A 27 -7.97 23.72 8.31
N PHE A 28 -6.98 23.42 7.44
CA PHE A 28 -6.76 24.20 6.21
C PHE A 28 -7.19 23.45 4.96
N MET A 29 -6.97 22.13 4.92
CA MET A 29 -7.30 21.33 3.75
C MET A 29 -8.71 20.74 3.81
N GLY A 30 -9.34 20.67 5.00
CA GLY A 30 -10.62 19.99 5.21
C GLY A 30 -10.55 18.51 4.83
N ILE A 31 -9.41 17.88 5.12
CA ILE A 31 -9.16 16.46 4.93
C ILE A 31 -9.03 15.85 6.32
N HIS A 32 -9.90 14.91 6.66
CA HIS A 32 -9.80 14.19 7.92
C HIS A 32 -8.51 13.39 7.94
N CYS A 33 -7.77 13.49 9.04
CA CYS A 33 -6.55 12.75 9.25
C CYS A 33 -6.64 11.92 10.53
N ILE A 34 -6.17 10.68 10.45
CA ILE A 34 -6.06 9.79 11.61
C ILE A 34 -4.79 10.18 12.37
N PRO A 35 -4.89 10.67 13.61
CA PRO A 35 -3.73 11.07 14.39
C PRO A 35 -2.98 9.83 14.87
N LEU A 36 -1.72 9.72 14.46
CA LEU A 36 -0.80 8.69 14.93
C LEU A 36 0.29 9.25 15.86
N SER A 37 0.25 10.54 16.19
CA SER A 37 1.20 11.18 17.11
C SER A 37 1.22 10.53 18.52
N GLY A 38 0.12 9.87 18.91
CA GLY A 38 0.04 9.08 20.15
C GLY A 38 0.67 7.68 20.05
N LEU A 39 0.93 7.18 18.84
CA LEU A 39 1.72 5.98 18.63
C LEU A 39 3.19 6.44 18.60
N ASN A 40 4.01 5.96 19.54
CA ASN A 40 5.43 6.28 19.62
C ASN A 40 6.20 5.65 18.43
N ILE A 41 5.98 6.18 17.23
CA ILE A 41 6.57 5.75 15.97
C ILE A 41 7.87 6.53 15.80
N SER A 42 8.98 5.87 16.11
CA SER A 42 10.32 6.47 16.09
C SER A 42 11.13 6.11 14.84
N SER A 43 10.58 5.29 13.95
CA SER A 43 11.34 4.72 12.84
C SER A 43 10.47 4.46 11.60
N HIS A 44 11.10 4.38 10.41
CA HIS A 44 10.39 4.12 9.16
C HIS A 44 9.83 2.70 9.10
N GLU A 45 10.57 1.76 9.69
CA GLU A 45 10.24 0.35 9.79
C GLU A 45 8.86 0.18 10.47
N GLN A 46 8.62 0.94 11.55
CA GLN A 46 7.33 0.94 12.25
C GLN A 46 6.18 1.50 11.39
N ILE A 47 6.46 2.49 10.54
CA ILE A 47 5.48 3.02 9.57
C ILE A 47 5.14 1.94 8.53
N TRP A 48 6.15 1.24 8.02
CA TRP A 48 5.96 0.18 7.03
C TRP A 48 5.16 -1.01 7.58
N VAL A 49 5.42 -1.39 8.83
CA VAL A 49 4.59 -2.36 9.55
C VAL A 49 3.15 -1.86 9.67
N LEU A 50 2.95 -0.61 10.12
CA LEU A 50 1.63 -0.06 10.37
C LEU A 50 0.79 0.03 9.09
N ARG A 51 1.37 0.53 7.99
CA ARG A 51 0.64 0.65 6.72
C ARG A 51 0.21 -0.71 6.18
N VAL A 52 1.06 -1.73 6.28
CA VAL A 52 0.71 -3.12 5.91
C VAL A 52 -0.45 -3.62 6.76
N ARG A 53 -0.45 -3.38 8.08
CA ARG A 53 -1.58 -3.76 8.96
C ARG A 53 -2.88 -3.05 8.58
N VAL A 54 -2.84 -1.75 8.30
CA VAL A 54 -4.02 -0.98 7.90
C VAL A 54 -4.61 -1.53 6.59
N VAL A 55 -3.77 -1.71 5.57
CA VAL A 55 -4.18 -2.32 4.29
C VAL A 55 -4.79 -3.69 4.51
N SER A 56 -4.16 -4.51 5.34
CA SER A 56 -4.60 -5.87 5.67
C SER A 56 -6.00 -5.87 6.26
N CYS A 57 -6.25 -5.06 7.29
CA CYS A 57 -7.56 -4.94 7.93
C CYS A 57 -8.65 -4.49 6.94
N LEU A 58 -8.34 -3.51 6.09
CA LEU A 58 -9.29 -2.99 5.10
C LEU A 58 -9.59 -4.04 4.00
N ALA A 59 -8.56 -4.73 3.51
CA ALA A 59 -8.71 -5.79 2.52
C ALA A 59 -9.51 -6.98 3.07
N GLU A 60 -9.26 -7.39 4.32
CA GLU A 60 -10.02 -8.44 5.01
C GLU A 60 -11.48 -8.05 5.24
N ALA A 61 -11.75 -6.78 5.48
CA ALA A 61 -13.10 -6.22 5.56
C ALA A 61 -13.82 -6.14 4.18
N GLY A 62 -13.13 -6.48 3.09
CA GLY A 62 -13.70 -6.53 1.74
C GLY A 62 -13.54 -5.23 0.94
N HIS A 63 -12.66 -4.32 1.36
CA HIS A 63 -12.39 -3.08 0.64
C HIS A 63 -11.19 -3.21 -0.29
N ASP A 64 -11.32 -2.73 -1.52
CA ASP A 64 -10.16 -2.46 -2.37
C ASP A 64 -9.39 -1.26 -1.80
N VAL A 65 -8.07 -1.37 -1.74
CA VAL A 65 -7.20 -0.38 -1.08
C VAL A 65 -6.13 0.08 -2.05
N ILE A 66 -6.08 1.39 -2.31
CA ILE A 66 -4.89 2.02 -2.89
C ILE A 66 -4.08 2.59 -1.73
N MET A 67 -2.87 2.08 -1.56
CA MET A 67 -1.89 2.65 -0.64
C MET A 67 -0.93 3.53 -1.44
N SER A 68 -0.71 4.74 -0.94
CA SER A 68 0.18 5.72 -1.55
C SER A 68 0.94 6.45 -0.45
N ASP A 69 2.24 6.63 -0.66
CA ASP A 69 3.04 7.49 0.21
C ASP A 69 2.58 8.95 0.04
N ALA A 70 2.74 9.75 1.09
CA ALA A 70 2.29 11.14 1.11
C ALA A 70 3.09 12.04 0.13
N ASP A 71 4.32 11.62 -0.21
CA ASP A 71 5.19 12.27 -1.19
C ASP A 71 4.98 11.73 -2.63
N ALA A 72 4.12 10.72 -2.81
CA ALA A 72 3.76 10.22 -4.13
C ALA A 72 2.65 11.08 -4.77
N LEU A 73 3.05 11.91 -5.74
CA LEU A 73 2.13 12.80 -6.43
C LEU A 73 1.36 12.09 -7.55
N TRP A 74 0.02 12.19 -7.51
CA TRP A 74 -0.85 11.65 -8.55
C TRP A 74 -1.10 12.70 -9.63
N LEU A 75 -0.53 12.49 -10.81
CA LEU A 75 -0.68 13.41 -11.96
C LEU A 75 -2.00 13.19 -12.73
N ALA A 76 -2.64 12.04 -12.52
CA ALA A 76 -3.91 11.66 -13.15
C ALA A 76 -4.68 10.71 -12.23
N ASP A 77 -5.95 10.46 -12.55
CA ASP A 77 -6.75 9.41 -11.91
C ASP A 77 -6.16 8.03 -12.23
N PRO A 78 -5.66 7.27 -11.22
CA PRO A 78 -5.02 5.98 -11.45
C PRO A 78 -6.02 4.87 -11.84
N MET A 79 -7.33 5.09 -11.65
CA MET A 79 -8.33 4.09 -12.04
C MET A 79 -8.34 3.81 -13.54
N LYS A 80 -7.84 4.75 -14.36
CA LYS A 80 -7.66 4.56 -15.79
C LYS A 80 -6.73 3.41 -16.10
N ASP A 81 -5.63 3.28 -15.35
CA ASP A 81 -4.64 2.24 -15.53
C ASP A 81 -5.10 0.93 -14.88
N PHE A 82 -5.73 1.02 -13.70
CA PHE A 82 -6.23 -0.16 -13.00
C PHE A 82 -7.39 -0.87 -13.73
N SER A 83 -8.12 -0.15 -14.57
CA SER A 83 -9.25 -0.70 -15.34
C SER A 83 -8.84 -1.25 -16.72
N LEU A 84 -7.55 -1.26 -17.06
CA LEU A 84 -7.08 -1.79 -18.33
C LEU A 84 -7.36 -3.30 -18.46
N PRO A 85 -7.66 -3.80 -19.66
CA PRO A 85 -7.74 -5.25 -19.91
C PRO A 85 -6.46 -5.96 -19.46
N GLY A 86 -6.60 -7.05 -18.71
CA GLY A 86 -5.48 -7.80 -18.12
C GLY A 86 -4.92 -7.21 -16.82
N VAL A 87 -5.32 -5.99 -16.43
CA VAL A 87 -5.01 -5.41 -15.11
C VAL A 87 -6.22 -5.51 -14.18
N ILE A 88 -7.43 -5.41 -14.72
CA ILE A 88 -8.68 -5.40 -13.95
C ILE A 88 -8.87 -6.67 -13.09
N ASP A 89 -8.38 -7.81 -13.57
CA ASP A 89 -8.49 -9.12 -12.89
C ASP A 89 -7.33 -9.40 -11.92
N SER A 90 -6.33 -8.50 -11.84
CA SER A 90 -5.19 -8.66 -10.94
C SER A 90 -5.56 -8.36 -9.50
N SER A 91 -5.17 -9.22 -8.56
CA SER A 91 -5.42 -8.97 -7.12
C SER A 91 -4.50 -7.88 -6.55
N ILE A 92 -3.30 -7.72 -7.11
CA ILE A 92 -2.31 -6.73 -6.70
C ILE A 92 -1.77 -6.02 -7.94
N VAL A 93 -1.70 -4.69 -7.90
CA VAL A 93 -1.10 -3.88 -8.96
C VAL A 93 -0.21 -2.82 -8.32
N ALA A 94 1.10 -2.88 -8.56
CA ALA A 94 2.05 -1.96 -7.96
C ALA A 94 2.77 -1.12 -9.01
N SER A 95 3.21 0.07 -8.62
CA SER A 95 4.21 0.80 -9.39
C SER A 95 5.54 0.02 -9.43
N ARG A 96 6.34 0.23 -10.49
CA ARG A 96 7.60 -0.48 -10.68
C ARG A 96 8.65 -0.03 -9.65
N GLY A 97 9.11 -0.97 -8.84
CA GLY A 97 10.23 -0.82 -7.90
C GLY A 97 11.61 -1.07 -8.52
N LYS A 98 12.65 -0.79 -7.72
CA LYS A 98 14.06 -1.01 -8.07
C LYS A 98 14.80 -1.93 -7.08
N LYS A 99 14.16 -2.31 -5.99
CA LYS A 99 14.73 -3.11 -4.90
C LYS A 99 13.77 -4.24 -4.52
N PRO A 100 14.27 -5.42 -4.14
CA PRO A 100 15.66 -5.86 -4.20
C PRO A 100 16.15 -6.04 -5.66
N LYS A 101 17.44 -5.80 -5.93
CA LYS A 101 17.96 -5.85 -7.30
C LYS A 101 17.96 -7.27 -7.85
N GLU A 102 18.14 -8.24 -6.97
CA GLU A 102 18.24 -9.67 -7.22
C GLU A 102 16.91 -10.18 -7.76
N VAL A 103 15.81 -9.84 -7.07
CA VAL A 103 14.45 -10.13 -7.52
C VAL A 103 14.16 -9.42 -8.85
N GLY A 104 14.51 -8.14 -8.96
CA GLY A 104 14.31 -7.38 -10.21
C GLY A 104 15.05 -7.97 -11.42
N LYS A 105 16.21 -8.62 -11.23
CA LYS A 105 16.92 -9.33 -12.31
C LYS A 105 16.18 -10.58 -12.78
N VAL A 106 15.49 -11.28 -11.88
CA VAL A 106 14.75 -12.52 -12.19
C VAL A 106 13.39 -12.20 -12.78
N TRP A 107 12.64 -11.28 -12.17
CA TRP A 107 11.26 -10.96 -12.56
C TRP A 107 11.16 -9.83 -13.60
N GLY A 108 12.29 -9.17 -13.91
CA GLY A 108 12.35 -7.98 -14.78
C GLY A 108 11.99 -6.66 -14.07
N ALA A 109 11.28 -6.74 -12.95
CA ALA A 109 10.91 -5.61 -12.09
C ALA A 109 10.65 -6.08 -10.66
N THR A 110 10.68 -5.16 -9.70
CA THR A 110 10.11 -5.38 -8.36
C THR A 110 8.85 -4.55 -8.17
N MET A 111 8.10 -4.83 -7.11
CA MET A 111 6.96 -4.00 -6.73
C MET A 111 7.45 -2.86 -5.84
N CYS A 112 6.90 -1.66 -6.02
CA CYS A 112 7.10 -0.54 -5.11
C CYS A 112 5.88 -0.36 -4.22
N MET A 113 6.12 -0.24 -2.91
CA MET A 113 5.06 -0.11 -1.91
C MET A 113 4.57 1.34 -1.73
N GLY A 114 5.27 2.32 -2.29
CA GLY A 114 4.86 3.72 -2.21
C GLY A 114 3.67 4.09 -3.11
N PHE A 115 3.27 3.20 -4.03
CA PHE A 115 2.02 3.31 -4.77
C PHE A 115 1.58 1.93 -5.28
N ILE A 116 0.54 1.37 -4.66
CA ILE A 116 0.08 -0.01 -4.86
C ILE A 116 -1.42 -0.14 -4.61
N LEU A 117 -2.08 -0.95 -5.44
CA LEU A 117 -3.47 -1.37 -5.32
C LEU A 117 -3.55 -2.81 -4.81
N PHE A 118 -4.40 -3.02 -3.81
CA PHE A 118 -4.85 -4.32 -3.33
C PHE A 118 -6.33 -4.45 -3.61
N ARG A 119 -6.73 -5.49 -4.35
CA ARG A 119 -8.13 -5.80 -4.57
C ARG A 119 -8.61 -6.87 -3.60
N ALA A 120 -9.68 -6.59 -2.88
CA ALA A 120 -10.38 -7.53 -2.01
C ALA A 120 -11.16 -8.61 -2.79
N THR A 121 -11.07 -8.62 -4.13
CA THR A 121 -11.71 -9.56 -5.07
C THR A 121 -11.73 -11.03 -4.63
N ALA A 122 -12.64 -11.81 -5.24
CA ALA A 122 -13.12 -13.15 -4.87
C ALA A 122 -12.08 -14.21 -4.45
N ASN A 123 -10.79 -14.05 -4.75
CA ASN A 123 -9.74 -14.90 -4.19
C ASN A 123 -9.25 -14.36 -2.83
N ARG A 124 -10.19 -14.23 -1.88
CA ARG A 124 -9.91 -13.87 -0.47
C ARG A 124 -8.80 -14.72 0.12
N THR A 125 -8.66 -15.96 -0.34
CA THR A 125 -7.61 -16.87 0.11
C THR A 125 -6.22 -16.42 -0.33
N ALA A 126 -6.02 -15.98 -1.58
CA ALA A 126 -4.72 -15.51 -2.04
C ALA A 126 -4.36 -14.16 -1.41
N MET A 127 -5.30 -13.21 -1.36
CA MET A 127 -5.06 -11.92 -0.70
C MET A 127 -4.87 -12.10 0.81
N GLY A 128 -5.66 -12.93 1.47
CA GLY A 128 -5.51 -13.23 2.89
C GLY A 128 -4.20 -13.93 3.21
N LYS A 129 -3.73 -14.85 2.36
CA LYS A 129 -2.38 -15.45 2.48
C LYS A 129 -1.29 -14.41 2.30
N PHE A 130 -1.40 -13.58 1.26
CA PHE A 130 -0.45 -12.51 0.99
C PHE A 130 -0.34 -11.55 2.18
N VAL A 131 -1.49 -11.07 2.68
CA VAL A 131 -1.61 -10.22 3.86
C VAL A 131 -1.03 -10.89 5.11
N THR A 132 -1.36 -12.16 5.35
CA THR A 132 -0.86 -12.92 6.51
C THR A 132 0.66 -12.98 6.49
N VAL A 133 1.26 -13.33 5.35
CA VAL A 133 2.70 -13.45 5.30
C VAL A 133 3.39 -12.08 5.27
N MET A 134 2.81 -11.10 4.58
CA MET A 134 3.31 -9.73 4.63
C MET A 134 3.36 -9.18 6.04
N ASN A 135 2.30 -9.40 6.82
CA ASN A 135 2.27 -9.00 8.21
C ASN A 135 3.26 -9.78 9.07
N ALA A 136 3.64 -11.01 8.72
CA ALA A 136 4.69 -11.75 9.43
C ALA A 136 6.09 -11.25 9.06
N LEU A 137 6.37 -11.08 7.77
CA LEU A 137 7.69 -10.76 7.24
C LEU A 137 8.09 -9.31 7.45
N VAL A 138 7.15 -8.37 7.45
CA VAL A 138 7.49 -6.95 7.65
C VAL A 138 8.12 -6.69 9.02
N PHE A 139 7.84 -7.53 10.03
CA PHE A 139 8.53 -7.48 11.32
C PHE A 139 9.96 -8.01 11.26
N GLU A 140 10.26 -8.93 10.34
CA GLU A 140 11.58 -9.55 10.21
C GLU A 140 12.49 -8.75 9.27
N SER A 141 11.94 -8.29 8.14
CA SER A 141 12.69 -7.52 7.15
C SER A 141 12.83 -6.06 7.53
N GLU A 142 11.94 -5.56 8.39
CA GLU A 142 11.82 -4.15 8.72
C GLU A 142 11.68 -3.27 7.46
N ASP A 143 11.30 -3.83 6.31
CA ASP A 143 11.14 -3.17 5.01
C ASP A 143 10.07 -3.94 4.22
N ASP A 144 8.94 -3.30 3.96
CA ASP A 144 7.80 -3.96 3.34
C ASP A 144 8.02 -4.25 1.85
N GLN A 145 8.82 -3.46 1.15
CA GLN A 145 9.17 -3.75 -0.24
C GLN A 145 10.05 -5.00 -0.33
N ILE A 146 10.98 -5.15 0.62
CA ILE A 146 11.78 -6.38 0.77
C ILE A 146 10.87 -7.53 1.18
N ALA A 147 9.99 -7.35 2.17
CA ALA A 147 9.05 -8.39 2.62
C ALA A 147 8.23 -8.94 1.46
N VAL A 148 7.60 -8.07 0.67
CA VAL A 148 6.78 -8.48 -0.48
C VAL A 148 7.63 -9.18 -1.56
N CYS A 149 8.79 -8.62 -1.90
CA CYS A 149 9.52 -9.04 -3.09
C CYS A 149 10.44 -10.24 -2.87
N MET A 150 11.00 -10.40 -1.67
CA MET A 150 11.94 -11.49 -1.36
C MET A 150 11.25 -12.79 -1.00
N GLU A 151 9.92 -12.77 -0.86
CA GLU A 151 9.21 -13.95 -0.43
C GLU A 151 9.27 -15.08 -1.47
N ARG A 152 9.53 -16.30 -0.98
CA ARG A 152 9.65 -17.56 -1.74
C ARG A 152 8.35 -18.03 -2.41
N PHE A 153 7.25 -17.27 -2.40
CA PHE A 153 5.98 -17.65 -3.04
C PHE A 153 6.10 -18.04 -4.51
N TRP A 154 7.14 -17.54 -5.19
CA TRP A 154 7.30 -17.65 -6.64
C TRP A 154 8.38 -18.64 -7.10
N TYR A 155 9.09 -19.25 -6.16
CA TYR A 155 10.03 -20.33 -6.46
C TYR A 155 9.40 -21.65 -6.03
N PRO A 156 9.07 -22.58 -6.95
CA PRO A 156 9.08 -23.98 -6.54
C PRO A 156 10.50 -24.26 -6.02
N LEU A 157 10.61 -24.70 -4.78
CA LEU A 157 11.85 -25.33 -4.32
C LEU A 157 12.17 -26.49 -5.29
N PRO A 158 13.44 -26.71 -5.63
CA PRO A 158 13.84 -27.84 -6.46
C PRO A 158 13.39 -29.19 -5.86
#